data_AF-A0A1Y3T3U0-F1
#
_entry.id   AF-A0A1Y3T3U0-F1
#
_cell.length_a   1.000
_cell.length_b   1.000
_cell.length_c   1.000
_cell.angle_alpha   90.00
_cell.angle_beta   90.00
_cell.angle_gamma   90.00
#
_symmetry.space_group_name_H-M   'P 1'
#
loop_
_entity.id
_entity.type
_entity.pdbx_description
1 polymer ?
#
loop_
_entity_poly.entity_id
_entity_poly.type
_entity_poly.pdbx_seq_one_letter_code
_entity_poly.pdbx_strand_id
1 'polypeptide(L)'
;MMRKETVRSILCGLTAGALFLGVFLGMGWNFFVSVFLAAGLFAGLLLITKPREIPGKLPLDMRPDGAYLEKRLEEAREDFESIRQSVEKIQDQGLRENSERLYKTSSNILAYLEKNPDKISGAGRFIDYYQDTASSLLKKYVELQNSGLETPEARSLKEDTKKAMFMLNQAFEQQFQRLMRNELMDMDVEIQMIENMMKMEGPL
;
A
#
# COMPACT_ATOMS: atom_id res chain seq x y z
N MET A 1 0.24 -7.22 39.01
CA MET A 1 0.31 -7.79 37.64
C MET A 1 0.58 -6.66 36.65
N MET A 2 1.82 -6.48 36.19
CA MET A 2 2.14 -5.43 35.21
C MET A 2 1.69 -5.85 33.80
N ARG A 3 1.06 -4.92 33.05
CA ARG A 3 0.55 -5.14 31.68
C ARG A 3 1.69 -5.64 30.78
N LYS A 4 1.47 -6.74 30.06
CA LYS A 4 2.41 -7.31 29.07
C LYS A 4 2.87 -6.28 28.02
N GLU A 5 2.09 -5.23 27.80
CA GLU A 5 2.41 -4.11 26.90
C GLU A 5 3.52 -3.20 27.44
N THR A 6 3.50 -2.86 28.73
CA THR A 6 4.57 -2.07 29.37
C THR A 6 5.90 -2.83 29.43
N VAL A 7 5.86 -4.16 29.55
CA VAL A 7 7.07 -4.99 29.53
C VAL A 7 7.68 -5.04 28.13
N ARG A 8 6.86 -5.09 27.08
CA ARG A 8 7.31 -5.05 25.69
C ARG A 8 7.93 -3.69 25.32
N SER A 9 7.33 -2.58 25.74
CA SER A 9 7.89 -1.25 25.46
C SER A 9 9.23 -1.02 26.16
N ILE A 10 9.41 -1.53 27.38
CA ILE A 10 10.70 -1.46 28.09
C ILE A 10 11.74 -2.37 27.44
N LEU A 11 11.35 -3.57 27.01
CA LEU A 11 12.25 -4.53 26.35
C LEU A 11 12.73 -4.01 24.99
N CYS A 12 11.86 -3.39 24.19
CA CYS A 12 12.20 -2.73 22.92
C CYS A 12 13.09 -1.50 23.13
N GLY A 13 12.85 -0.71 24.19
CA GLY A 13 13.71 0.42 24.55
C GLY A 13 15.13 -0.02 24.93
N LEU A 14 15.26 -1.12 25.68
CA LEU A 14 16.55 -1.70 26.05
C LEU A 14 17.31 -2.28 24.85
N THR A 15 16.63 -2.95 23.93
CA THR A 15 17.27 -3.47 22.70
C THR A 15 17.70 -2.34 21.78
N ALA A 16 16.88 -1.30 21.62
CA ALA A 16 17.25 -0.11 20.84
C ALA A 16 18.44 0.64 21.46
N GLY A 17 18.49 0.77 22.79
CA GLY A 17 19.60 1.40 23.51
C GLY A 17 20.91 0.62 23.40
N ALA A 18 20.85 -0.71 23.47
CA ALA A 18 22.03 -1.57 23.32
C ALA A 18 22.59 -1.55 21.88
N LEU A 19 21.71 -1.55 20.87
CA LEU A 19 22.09 -1.39 19.47
C LEU A 19 22.69 -0.01 19.20
N PHE A 20 22.10 1.04 19.78
CA PHE A 20 22.60 2.41 19.70
C PHE A 20 24.01 2.53 20.29
N LEU A 21 24.25 1.96 21.47
CA LEU A 21 25.57 1.97 22.12
C LEU A 21 26.61 1.15 21.35
N GLY A 22 26.22 0.00 20.78
CA GLY A 22 27.10 -0.84 19.96
C GLY A 22 27.56 -0.14 18.67
N VAL A 23 26.65 0.56 18.00
CA VAL A 23 26.96 1.36 16.79
C VAL A 23 27.75 2.61 17.14
N PHE A 24 27.45 3.25 18.28
CA PHE A 24 28.11 4.48 18.75
C PHE A 24 29.58 4.27 19.12
N LEU A 25 29.92 3.15 19.79
CA LEU A 25 31.29 2.87 20.24
C LEU A 25 32.14 2.15 19.18
N GLY A 26 31.53 1.48 18.21
CA GLY A 26 32.25 0.57 17.31
C GLY A 26 32.93 1.18 16.09
N MET A 27 32.49 2.34 15.57
CA MET A 27 32.77 2.66 14.15
C MET A 27 33.33 4.08 13.86
N GLY A 28 33.50 4.95 14.88
CA GLY A 28 34.22 6.21 14.73
C GLY A 28 33.62 7.22 13.72
N TRP A 29 32.35 7.08 13.34
CA TRP A 29 31.66 8.03 12.47
C TRP A 29 31.11 9.23 13.26
N ASN A 30 31.12 10.39 12.60
CA ASN A 30 30.73 11.69 13.16
C ASN A 30 29.41 11.60 13.93
N PHE A 31 29.44 12.05 15.19
CA PHE A 31 28.30 12.12 16.12
C PHE A 31 26.99 12.61 15.48
N PHE A 32 27.10 13.58 14.57
CA PHE A 32 25.95 14.17 13.89
C PHE A 32 25.28 13.23 12.89
N VAL A 33 26.03 12.33 12.23
CA VAL A 33 25.48 11.38 11.25
C VAL A 33 24.68 10.30 11.95
N SER A 34 25.17 9.78 13.08
CA SER A 34 24.48 8.77 13.87
C SER A 34 23.22 9.33 14.55
N VAL A 35 23.24 10.58 15.02
CA VAL A 35 22.06 11.27 15.56
C VAL A 35 21.00 11.49 14.46
N PHE A 36 21.39 11.92 13.26
CA PHE A 36 20.44 12.11 12.16
C PHE A 36 19.84 10.79 11.67
N LEU A 37 20.64 9.74 11.58
CA LEU A 37 20.20 8.44 11.12
C LEU A 37 19.29 7.76 12.15
N ALA A 38 19.60 7.91 13.45
CA ALA A 38 18.74 7.45 14.55
C ALA A 38 17.44 8.26 14.64
N ALA A 39 17.48 9.58 14.47
CA ALA A 39 16.28 10.42 14.43
C ALA A 39 15.40 10.10 13.22
N GLY A 40 16.00 9.84 12.05
CA GLY A 40 15.29 9.42 10.84
C GLY A 40 14.64 8.05 10.99
N LEU A 41 15.36 7.07 11.55
CA LEU A 41 14.80 5.74 11.84
C LEU A 41 13.73 5.79 12.94
N PHE A 42 13.92 6.60 13.98
CA PHE A 42 12.96 6.76 15.07
C PHE A 42 11.71 7.51 14.63
N ALA A 43 11.83 8.56 13.82
CA ALA A 43 10.70 9.24 13.19
C ALA A 43 9.97 8.33 12.19
N GLY A 44 10.72 7.56 11.40
CA GLY A 44 10.17 6.53 10.50
C GLY A 44 9.41 5.46 11.27
N LEU A 45 9.99 4.94 12.36
CA LEU A 45 9.34 3.97 13.25
C LEU A 45 8.14 4.57 13.96
N LEU A 46 8.19 5.81 14.45
CA LEU A 46 7.05 6.48 15.06
C LEU A 46 5.91 6.72 14.06
N LEU A 47 6.19 7.00 12.79
CA LEU A 47 5.17 7.09 11.75
C LEU A 47 4.57 5.71 11.40
N ILE A 48 5.36 4.64 11.45
CA ILE A 48 4.92 3.25 11.19
C ILE A 48 4.17 2.65 12.41
N THR A 49 4.55 3.03 13.64
CA THR A 49 4.02 2.45 14.89
C THR A 49 2.95 3.31 15.56
N LYS A 50 2.78 4.58 15.16
CA LYS A 50 1.56 5.32 15.52
C LYS A 50 0.39 4.49 14.97
N PRO A 51 -0.51 3.99 15.82
CA PRO A 51 -1.65 3.23 15.34
C PRO A 51 -2.48 4.20 14.51
N ARG A 52 -2.29 4.19 13.18
CA ARG A 52 -3.32 4.64 12.27
C ARG A 52 -4.45 3.67 12.54
N GLU A 53 -5.44 4.12 13.30
CA GLU A 53 -6.74 3.47 13.33
C GLU A 53 -7.08 3.23 11.87
N ILE A 54 -7.13 1.96 11.45
CA ILE A 54 -7.49 1.59 10.09
C ILE A 54 -8.88 2.24 9.89
N PRO A 55 -9.03 3.33 9.12
CA PRO A 55 -10.29 4.05 9.00
C PRO A 55 -11.20 3.30 8.02
N GLY A 56 -11.47 2.03 8.33
CA GLY A 56 -12.43 1.19 7.63
C GLY A 56 -13.65 0.87 8.49
N LYS A 57 -13.70 1.35 9.73
CA LYS A 57 -14.90 1.27 10.56
C LYS A 57 -15.71 2.54 10.35
N LEU A 58 -16.49 2.56 9.27
CA LEU A 58 -17.72 3.34 9.31
C LEU A 58 -18.47 2.90 10.58
N PRO A 59 -18.98 3.82 11.42
CA PRO A 59 -20.02 3.46 12.38
C PRO A 59 -21.09 2.70 11.58
N LEU A 60 -21.39 1.46 11.96
CA LEU A 60 -22.28 0.55 11.23
C LEU A 60 -23.71 1.12 11.04
N ASP A 61 -23.99 2.27 11.64
CA ASP A 61 -25.29 2.90 11.77
C ASP A 61 -25.42 4.21 10.95
N MET A 62 -24.37 4.66 10.24
CA MET A 62 -24.43 5.83 9.35
C MET A 62 -24.25 5.44 7.89
N ARG A 63 -25.23 5.79 7.04
CA ARG A 63 -25.03 5.86 5.59
C ARG A 63 -23.95 6.92 5.34
N PRO A 64 -22.83 6.60 4.69
CA PRO A 64 -21.78 7.59 4.44
C PRO A 64 -22.39 8.74 3.63
N ASP A 65 -22.18 9.96 4.09
CA ASP A 65 -22.66 11.13 3.37
C ASP A 65 -21.87 11.30 2.05
N GLY A 66 -22.49 11.96 1.07
CA GLY A 66 -21.84 12.15 -0.24
C GLY A 66 -20.53 12.92 -0.13
N ALA A 67 -20.41 13.83 0.84
CA ALA A 67 -19.20 14.61 1.08
C ALA A 67 -18.02 13.74 1.55
N TYR A 68 -18.27 12.78 2.45
CA TYR A 68 -17.28 11.81 2.89
C TYR A 68 -16.83 10.92 1.73
N LEU A 69 -17.76 10.42 0.92
CA LEU A 69 -17.43 9.58 -0.24
C LEU A 69 -16.57 10.35 -1.26
N GLU A 70 -16.93 11.60 -1.56
CA GLU A 70 -16.15 12.44 -2.48
C GLU A 70 -14.75 12.71 -1.93
N LYS A 71 -14.63 13.04 -0.63
CA LYS A 71 -13.33 13.24 0.01
C LYS A 71 -12.43 12.01 -0.13
N ARG A 72 -13.00 10.81 0.05
CA ARG A 72 -12.27 9.54 -0.07
C ARG A 72 -11.81 9.28 -1.49
N LEU A 73 -12.62 9.63 -2.49
CA LEU A 73 -12.21 9.56 -3.89
C LEU A 73 -11.12 10.58 -4.20
N GLU A 74 -11.20 11.78 -3.65
CA GLU A 74 -10.18 12.81 -3.85
C GLU A 74 -8.82 12.39 -3.28
N GLU A 75 -8.79 11.88 -2.05
CA GLU A 75 -7.56 11.29 -1.45
C GLU A 75 -7.00 10.18 -2.34
N ALA A 76 -7.87 9.34 -2.90
CA ALA A 76 -7.45 8.29 -3.83
C ALA A 76 -6.99 8.85 -5.20
N ARG A 77 -7.49 9.99 -5.67
CA ARG A 77 -7.00 10.64 -6.90
C ARG A 77 -5.60 11.25 -6.67
N GLU A 78 -5.39 11.88 -5.52
CA GLU A 78 -4.08 12.44 -5.15
C GLU A 78 -2.98 11.38 -5.12
N ASP A 79 -3.24 10.25 -4.48
CA ASP A 79 -2.29 9.14 -4.42
C ASP A 79 -2.08 8.49 -5.80
N PHE A 80 -3.10 8.43 -6.64
CA PHE A 80 -3.00 7.91 -8.00
C PHE A 80 -2.08 8.76 -8.87
N GLU A 81 -2.24 10.09 -8.85
CA GLU A 81 -1.36 11.00 -9.58
C GLU A 81 0.07 10.96 -9.03
N SER A 82 0.23 10.84 -7.71
CA SER A 82 1.52 10.63 -7.06
C SER A 82 2.23 9.35 -7.54
N ILE A 83 1.50 8.24 -7.67
CA ILE A 83 2.01 6.99 -8.23
C ILE A 83 2.44 7.21 -9.68
N ARG A 84 1.58 7.82 -10.51
CA ARG A 84 1.89 8.11 -11.93
C ARG A 84 3.21 8.86 -12.08
N GLN A 85 3.36 9.97 -11.37
CA GLN A 85 4.57 10.79 -11.41
C GLN A 85 5.81 10.03 -10.98
N SER A 86 5.68 9.09 -10.04
CA SER A 86 6.79 8.25 -9.59
C SER A 86 7.14 7.20 -10.64
N VAL A 87 6.15 6.53 -11.23
CA VAL A 87 6.31 5.54 -12.30
C VAL A 87 7.11 6.12 -13.48
N GLU A 88 6.76 7.33 -13.92
CA GLU A 88 7.43 8.02 -15.02
C GLU A 88 8.93 8.29 -14.76
N LYS A 89 9.36 8.33 -13.48
CA LYS A 89 10.73 8.63 -13.05
C LYS A 89 11.58 7.40 -12.74
N ILE A 90 10.99 6.22 -12.59
CA ILE A 90 11.70 4.97 -12.25
C ILE A 90 12.55 4.54 -13.44
N GLN A 91 13.86 4.35 -13.26
CA GLN A 91 14.79 3.93 -14.32
C GLN A 91 14.93 2.41 -14.41
N ASP A 92 14.75 1.70 -13.30
CA ASP A 92 14.80 0.24 -13.27
C ASP A 92 13.58 -0.35 -14.01
N GLN A 93 13.84 -1.13 -15.06
CA GLN A 93 12.79 -1.67 -15.92
C GLN A 93 11.84 -2.63 -15.18
N GLY A 94 12.37 -3.53 -14.35
CA GLY A 94 11.54 -4.51 -13.64
C GLY A 94 10.64 -3.87 -12.59
N LEU A 95 11.11 -2.82 -11.92
CA LEU A 95 10.26 -2.02 -11.04
C LEU A 95 9.24 -1.20 -11.83
N ARG A 96 9.64 -0.60 -12.95
CA ARG A 96 8.75 0.20 -13.81
C ARG A 96 7.57 -0.64 -14.30
N GLU A 97 7.81 -1.82 -14.86
CA GLU A 97 6.75 -2.73 -15.34
C GLU A 97 5.77 -3.11 -14.23
N ASN A 98 6.28 -3.46 -13.04
CA ASN A 98 5.45 -3.75 -11.88
C ASN A 98 4.64 -2.53 -11.43
N SER A 99 5.21 -1.34 -11.48
CA SER A 99 4.57 -0.11 -11.04
C SER A 99 3.52 0.37 -12.05
N GLU A 100 3.74 0.17 -13.35
CA GLU A 100 2.77 0.42 -14.42
C GLU A 100 1.55 -0.51 -14.31
N ARG A 101 1.77 -1.79 -13.97
CA ARG A 101 0.67 -2.72 -13.67
C ARG A 101 -0.15 -2.24 -12.48
N LEU A 102 0.51 -1.80 -11.41
CA LEU A 102 -0.16 -1.29 -10.21
C LEU A 102 -0.97 -0.03 -10.54
N TYR A 103 -0.38 0.89 -11.29
CA TYR A 103 -1.02 2.11 -11.78
C TYR A 103 -2.27 1.80 -12.61
N LYS A 104 -2.19 0.84 -13.55
CA LYS A 104 -3.35 0.41 -14.34
C LYS A 104 -4.46 -0.17 -13.47
N THR A 105 -4.13 -1.03 -12.52
CA THR A 105 -5.12 -1.60 -11.59
C THR A 105 -5.75 -0.52 -10.71
N SER A 106 -4.96 0.44 -10.20
CA SER A 106 -5.45 1.60 -9.46
C SER A 106 -6.44 2.44 -10.29
N SER A 107 -6.12 2.71 -11.55
CA SER A 107 -7.00 3.44 -12.47
C SER A 107 -8.34 2.72 -12.67
N ASN A 108 -8.30 1.40 -12.85
CA ASN A 108 -9.51 0.59 -13.01
C ASN A 108 -10.39 0.61 -11.75
N ILE A 109 -9.77 0.52 -10.56
CA ILE A 109 -10.49 0.62 -9.28
C ILE A 109 -11.13 2.00 -9.15
N LEU A 110 -10.39 3.08 -9.39
CA LEU A 110 -10.93 4.45 -9.32
C LEU A 110 -12.11 4.65 -10.28
N ALA A 111 -11.94 4.29 -11.56
CA ALA A 111 -13.00 4.41 -12.55
C ALA A 111 -14.24 3.57 -12.19
N TYR A 112 -14.04 2.42 -11.53
CA TYR A 112 -15.14 1.61 -11.03
C TYR A 112 -15.87 2.27 -9.86
N LEU A 113 -15.12 2.84 -8.91
CA LEU A 113 -15.69 3.53 -7.75
C LEU A 113 -16.42 4.83 -8.10
N GLU A 114 -15.94 5.56 -9.09
CA GLU A 114 -16.62 6.76 -9.62
C GLU A 114 -17.98 6.42 -10.23
N LYS A 115 -18.09 5.24 -10.89
CA LYS A 115 -19.35 4.74 -11.45
C LYS A 115 -20.27 4.09 -10.41
N ASN A 116 -19.71 3.60 -9.31
CA ASN A 116 -20.43 2.87 -8.26
C ASN A 116 -20.11 3.44 -6.87
N PRO A 117 -20.64 4.63 -6.52
CA PRO A 117 -20.28 5.31 -5.26
C PRO A 117 -20.62 4.51 -4.00
N ASP A 118 -21.63 3.64 -4.05
CA ASP A 118 -21.99 2.73 -2.97
C ASP A 118 -20.90 1.71 -2.63
N LYS A 119 -20.00 1.42 -3.59
CA LYS A 119 -18.87 0.48 -3.42
C LYS A 119 -17.64 1.12 -2.75
N ILE A 120 -17.60 2.46 -2.64
CA ILE A 120 -16.46 3.20 -2.06
C ILE A 120 -16.17 2.74 -0.62
N SER A 121 -17.21 2.50 0.19
CA SER A 121 -17.03 2.00 1.56
C SER A 121 -16.36 0.61 1.59
N GLY A 122 -16.60 -0.22 0.57
CA GLY A 122 -15.95 -1.53 0.42
C GLY A 122 -14.48 -1.44 -0.01
N ALA A 123 -14.05 -0.30 -0.55
CA ALA A 123 -12.69 -0.05 -1.02
C ALA A 123 -11.77 0.55 0.06
N GLY A 124 -12.23 0.65 1.31
CA GLY A 124 -11.54 1.42 2.34
C GLY A 124 -10.06 1.06 2.53
N ARG A 125 -9.73 -0.24 2.52
CA ARG A 125 -8.34 -0.72 2.66
C ARG A 125 -7.46 -0.38 1.46
N PHE A 126 -8.03 -0.29 0.26
CA PHE A 126 -7.29 0.15 -0.92
C PHE A 126 -6.93 1.63 -0.80
N ILE A 127 -7.92 2.48 -0.50
CA ILE A 127 -7.74 3.93 -0.39
C ILE A 127 -6.80 4.26 0.79
N ASP A 128 -7.08 3.76 2.00
CA ASP A 128 -6.41 4.23 3.22
C ASP A 128 -5.04 3.60 3.48
N TYR A 129 -4.71 2.52 2.78
CA TYR A 129 -3.54 1.72 3.13
C TYR A 129 -2.76 1.28 1.91
N TYR A 130 -3.35 0.49 1.02
CA TYR A 130 -2.57 -0.08 -0.09
C TYR A 130 -2.09 1.01 -1.07
N GLN A 131 -2.94 1.98 -1.40
CA GLN A 131 -2.59 3.04 -2.34
C GLN A 131 -1.61 4.07 -1.77
N ASP A 132 -1.85 4.56 -0.55
CA ASP A 132 -0.90 5.42 0.19
C ASP A 132 0.47 4.73 0.36
N THR A 133 0.48 3.44 0.70
CA THR A 133 1.73 2.68 0.85
C THR A 133 2.49 2.58 -0.47
N ALA A 134 1.80 2.31 -1.59
CA ALA A 134 2.43 2.27 -2.91
C ALA A 134 2.99 3.65 -3.31
N SER A 135 2.18 4.70 -3.15
CA SER A 135 2.53 6.10 -3.37
C SER A 135 3.80 6.49 -2.59
N SER A 136 3.84 6.22 -1.27
CA SER A 136 4.98 6.51 -0.41
C SER A 136 6.24 5.73 -0.79
N LEU A 137 6.09 4.44 -1.09
CA LEU A 137 7.22 3.55 -1.39
C LEU A 137 7.89 3.95 -2.72
N LEU A 138 7.10 4.25 -3.76
CA LEU A 138 7.62 4.67 -5.05
C LEU A 138 8.32 6.03 -4.99
N LYS A 139 7.78 6.99 -4.23
CA LYS A 139 8.45 8.28 -3.97
C LYS A 139 9.84 8.08 -3.34
N LYS A 140 9.91 7.29 -2.26
CA LYS A 140 11.18 6.98 -1.57
C LYS A 140 12.16 6.25 -2.47
N TYR A 141 11.68 5.35 -3.34
CA TYR A 141 12.52 4.70 -4.32
C TYR A 141 13.12 5.70 -5.31
N VAL A 142 12.31 6.61 -5.87
CA VAL A 142 12.78 7.64 -6.80
C VAL A 142 13.79 8.58 -6.13
N GLU A 143 13.58 8.94 -4.87
CA GLU A 143 14.56 9.70 -4.07
C GLU A 143 15.89 8.94 -3.91
N LEU A 144 15.83 7.66 -3.53
CA LEU A 144 17.00 6.80 -3.39
C LEU A 144 17.75 6.65 -4.73
N GLN A 145 17.01 6.44 -5.82
CA GLN A 145 17.55 6.37 -7.18
C GLN A 145 18.30 7.66 -7.54
N ASN A 146 17.66 8.82 -7.34
CA ASN A 146 18.20 10.12 -7.71
C ASN A 146 19.39 10.54 -6.85
N SER A 147 19.52 9.99 -5.64
CA SER A 147 20.69 10.22 -4.78
C SER A 147 21.99 9.64 -5.34
N GLY A 148 21.90 8.67 -6.27
CA GLY A 148 23.07 7.95 -6.80
C GLY A 148 23.76 7.03 -5.78
N LEU A 149 23.14 6.76 -4.63
CA LEU A 149 23.70 5.91 -3.59
C LEU A 149 23.71 4.43 -4.04
N GLU A 150 24.90 3.85 -4.11
CA GLU A 150 25.15 2.50 -4.65
C GLU A 150 25.80 1.55 -3.64
N THR A 151 25.57 1.77 -2.34
CA THR A 151 26.03 0.84 -1.29
C THR A 151 25.30 -0.51 -1.36
N PRO A 152 25.85 -1.59 -0.80
CA PRO A 152 25.17 -2.89 -0.73
C PRO A 152 23.76 -2.79 -0.11
N GLU A 153 23.60 -1.96 0.92
CA GLU A 153 22.32 -1.72 1.59
C GLU A 153 21.32 -1.01 0.66
N ALA A 154 21.77 0.02 -0.07
CA ALA A 154 20.94 0.74 -1.02
C ALA A 154 20.46 -0.19 -2.16
N ARG A 155 21.34 -1.05 -2.67
CA ARG A 155 20.98 -2.06 -3.68
C ARG A 155 19.99 -3.08 -3.13
N SER A 156 20.20 -3.58 -1.91
CA SER A 156 19.23 -4.48 -1.26
C SER A 156 17.86 -3.82 -1.11
N LEU A 157 17.81 -2.56 -0.69
CA LEU A 157 16.55 -1.84 -0.51
C LEU A 157 15.82 -1.61 -1.84
N LYS A 158 16.55 -1.36 -2.94
CA LYS A 158 15.99 -1.30 -4.29
C LYS A 158 15.33 -2.63 -4.69
N GLU A 159 15.98 -3.77 -4.40
CA GLU A 159 15.42 -5.09 -4.68
C GLU A 159 14.23 -5.45 -3.79
N ASP A 160 14.28 -5.11 -2.51
CA ASP A 160 13.16 -5.35 -1.58
C ASP A 160 11.95 -4.49 -1.93
N THR A 161 12.18 -3.28 -2.47
CA THR A 161 11.11 -2.44 -3.03
C THR A 161 10.41 -3.12 -4.19
N LYS A 162 11.13 -3.81 -5.09
CA LYS A 162 10.51 -4.59 -6.18
C LYS A 162 9.59 -5.68 -5.66
N LYS A 163 10.05 -6.43 -4.64
CA LYS A 163 9.23 -7.48 -4.00
C LYS A 163 7.99 -6.89 -3.33
N ALA A 164 8.14 -5.76 -2.63
CA ALA A 164 7.03 -5.06 -2.00
C ALA A 164 6.00 -4.56 -3.03
N MET A 165 6.44 -4.01 -4.16
CA MET A 165 5.55 -3.60 -5.25
C MET A 165 4.82 -4.77 -5.90
N PHE A 166 5.45 -5.94 -6.00
CA PHE A 166 4.76 -7.16 -6.44
C PHE A 166 3.65 -7.58 -5.46
N MET A 167 3.90 -7.54 -4.15
CA MET A 167 2.88 -7.84 -3.13
C MET A 167 1.73 -6.81 -3.16
N LEU A 168 2.03 -5.53 -3.37
CA LEU A 168 1.02 -4.48 -3.49
C LEU A 168 0.15 -4.68 -4.74
N ASN A 169 0.73 -5.08 -5.87
CA ASN A 169 -0.04 -5.45 -7.07
C ASN A 169 -1.07 -6.53 -6.76
N GLN A 170 -0.67 -7.62 -6.11
CA GLN A 170 -1.58 -8.70 -5.72
C GLN A 170 -2.69 -8.19 -4.78
N ALA A 171 -2.36 -7.33 -3.84
CA ALA A 171 -3.35 -6.74 -2.94
C ALA A 171 -4.37 -5.87 -3.69
N PHE A 172 -3.93 -5.09 -4.68
CA PHE A 172 -4.82 -4.28 -5.52
C PHE A 172 -5.73 -5.16 -6.38
N GLU A 173 -5.19 -6.17 -7.04
CA GLU A 173 -5.95 -7.13 -7.85
C GLU A 173 -7.01 -7.86 -7.01
N GLN A 174 -6.63 -8.36 -5.83
CA GLN A 174 -7.55 -9.00 -4.90
C GLN A 174 -8.63 -8.04 -4.41
N GLN A 175 -8.29 -6.79 -4.14
CA GLN A 175 -9.28 -5.80 -3.72
C GLN A 175 -10.23 -5.46 -4.86
N PHE A 176 -9.75 -5.35 -6.09
CA PHE A 176 -10.60 -5.12 -7.26
C PHE A 176 -11.56 -6.27 -7.51
N GLN A 177 -11.06 -7.52 -7.45
CA GLN A 177 -11.90 -8.71 -7.56
C GLN A 177 -12.97 -8.77 -6.45
N ARG A 178 -12.66 -8.31 -5.24
CA ARG A 178 -13.65 -8.23 -4.14
C ARG A 178 -14.74 -7.20 -4.44
N LEU A 179 -14.39 -6.06 -5.02
CA LEU A 179 -15.34 -5.02 -5.39
C LEU A 179 -16.29 -5.45 -6.52
N MET A 180 -15.81 -6.31 -7.42
CA MET A 180 -16.57 -6.88 -8.54
C MET A 180 -17.20 -8.25 -8.26
N ARG A 181 -17.15 -8.74 -7.02
CA ARG A 181 -17.51 -10.13 -6.70
C ARG A 181 -18.95 -10.47 -7.08
N ASN A 182 -19.88 -9.55 -6.85
CA ASN A 182 -21.30 -9.80 -7.12
C ASN A 182 -21.52 -9.85 -8.63
N GLU A 183 -20.96 -8.88 -9.34
CA GLU A 183 -21.03 -8.74 -10.79
C GLU A 183 -20.42 -9.98 -11.47
N LEU A 184 -19.29 -10.48 -10.98
CA LEU A 184 -18.67 -11.72 -11.47
C LEU A 184 -19.52 -12.97 -11.20
N MET A 185 -20.23 -13.01 -10.07
CA MET A 185 -21.12 -14.14 -9.72
C MET A 185 -22.37 -14.13 -10.60
N ASP A 186 -22.97 -12.96 -10.82
CA ASP A 186 -24.15 -12.82 -11.68
C ASP A 186 -23.83 -13.23 -13.12
N MET A 187 -22.67 -12.81 -13.64
CA MET A 187 -22.18 -13.25 -14.96
C MET A 187 -21.97 -14.76 -15.05
N ASP A 188 -21.46 -15.41 -14.01
CA ASP A 188 -21.28 -16.88 -13.97
C ASP A 188 -22.63 -17.62 -14.05
N VAL A 189 -23.65 -17.11 -13.34
CA VAL A 189 -25.01 -17.67 -13.40
C VAL A 189 -25.61 -17.50 -14.80
N GLU A 190 -25.44 -16.33 -15.42
CA GLU A 190 -25.92 -16.07 -16.78
C GLU A 190 -25.26 -17.01 -17.80
N ILE A 191 -23.94 -17.20 -17.71
CA ILE A 191 -23.19 -18.14 -18.56
C ILE A 191 -23.72 -19.57 -18.41
N GLN A 192 -23.93 -20.03 -17.17
CA GLN A 192 -24.49 -21.37 -16.91
C GLN A 192 -25.89 -21.52 -17.49
N MET A 193 -26.72 -20.47 -17.44
CA MET A 193 -28.04 -20.49 -18.06
C MET A 193 -27.94 -20.61 -19.59
N ILE A 194 -27.05 -19.84 -20.23
CA ILE A 194 -26.80 -19.92 -21.68
C ILE A 194 -26.32 -21.32 -22.07
N GLU A 195 -25.37 -21.91 -21.34
CA GLU A 195 -24.90 -23.27 -21.58
C GLU A 195 -26.00 -24.32 -21.45
N ASN A 196 -26.88 -24.18 -20.46
CA ASN A 196 -27.99 -25.10 -20.24
C ASN A 196 -29.04 -24.99 -21.34
N MET A 197 -29.37 -23.78 -21.81
CA MET A 197 -30.27 -23.58 -22.95
C MET A 197 -29.71 -24.22 -24.22
N MET A 198 -28.42 -24.01 -24.54
CA MET A 198 -27.78 -24.64 -25.70
C MET A 198 -27.78 -26.18 -25.63
N LYS A 199 -27.62 -26.76 -24.44
CA LYS A 199 -27.72 -28.22 -24.24
C LYS A 199 -29.15 -28.74 -24.43
N MET A 200 -30.16 -27.93 -24.08
CA MET A 200 -31.57 -28.29 -24.19
C MET A 200 -32.13 -28.11 -25.60
N GLU A 201 -31.71 -27.07 -26.33
CA GLU A 201 -32.19 -26.76 -27.68
C GLU A 201 -31.47 -27.58 -28.77
N GLY A 202 -30.32 -28.20 -28.44
CA GLY A 202 -29.47 -28.91 -29.40
C GLY A 202 -28.70 -27.94 -30.31
N PRO A 203 -27.56 -28.35 -30.90
CA PRO A 203 -26.87 -27.50 -31.87
C PRO A 203 -27.79 -27.24 -33.06
N LEU A 204 -27.96 -25.96 -33.43
CA LEU A 204 -28.63 -25.52 -34.66
C LEU A 204 -28.06 -26.24 -35.90
#